data_AF-A0A8E0I8Z0-F1
#
_entry.id   AF-A0A8E0I8Z0-F1
#
_cell.length_a   1.000
_cell.length_b   1.000
_cell.length_c   1.000
_cell.angle_alpha   90.00
_cell.angle_beta   90.00
_cell.angle_gamma   90.00
#
_symmetry.space_group_name_H-M   'P 1'
#
loop_
_entity.id
_entity.type
_entity.pdbx_description
1 polymer ?
#
loop_
_entity_poly.entity_id
_entity_poly.type
_entity_poly.pdbx_seq_one_letter_code
_entity_poly.pdbx_strand_id
1 'polypeptide(L)' 'MKLRDKIQALLDSDATSYAIAKETGISNSTIVELRHGKRKLSNISLKVAERLGEYYDSHSEDRSWRIR' A
#
# COMPACT_ATOMS: atom_id res chain seq x y z
N MET A 1 -5.64 9.99 -9.38
CA MET A 1 -5.82 8.54 -9.15
C MET A 1 -6.80 8.34 -8.00
N LYS A 2 -7.75 7.39 -8.08
CA LYS A 2 -8.67 7.11 -6.95
C LYS A 2 -7.92 6.38 -5.83
N LEU A 3 -8.38 6.50 -4.59
CA LEU A 3 -7.74 5.88 -3.42
C LEU A 3 -7.49 4.37 -3.61
N ARG A 4 -8.50 3.64 -4.10
CA ARG A 4 -8.36 2.21 -4.38
C ARG A 4 -7.24 1.90 -5.36
N ASP A 5 -7.11 2.70 -6.41
CA ASP A 5 -6.10 2.48 -7.43
C ASP A 5 -4.70 2.74 -6.84
N LYS A 6 -4.55 3.80 -6.03
CA LYS A 6 -3.29 4.10 -5.30
C LYS A 6 -2.83 2.91 -4.46
N ILE A 7 -3.75 2.35 -3.69
CA ILE A 7 -3.44 1.19 -2.83
C ILE A 7 -3.09 -0.03 -3.68
N GLN A 8 -3.81 -0.27 -4.77
CA GLN A 8 -3.50 -1.39 -5.67
C GLN A 8 -2.08 -1.22 -6.26
N ALA A 9 -1.73 -0.05 -6.76
CA ALA A 9 -0.39 0.24 -7.27
C ALA A 9 0.69 0.09 -6.19
N LEU A 10 0.40 0.48 -4.95
CA LEU A 10 1.28 0.24 -3.80
C LEU A 10 1.47 -1.26 -3.52
N LEU A 11 0.40 -2.06 -3.55
CA LEU A 11 0.46 -3.50 -3.31
C LEU A 11 1.17 -4.26 -4.45
N ASP A 12 1.16 -3.71 -5.65
CA ASP A 12 1.85 -4.26 -6.81
C ASP A 12 3.30 -3.73 -6.97
N SER A 13 3.72 -2.80 -6.10
CA SER A 13 5.05 -2.18 -6.13
C SER A 13 6.13 -3.05 -5.47
N ASP A 14 7.39 -2.71 -5.74
CA ASP A 14 8.57 -3.30 -5.09
C ASP A 14 8.79 -2.85 -3.64
N ALA A 15 7.97 -1.94 -3.09
CA ALA A 15 8.08 -1.61 -1.67
C ALA A 15 7.89 -2.88 -0.85
N THR A 16 8.77 -3.14 0.10
CA THR A 16 8.63 -4.30 0.95
C THR A 16 7.43 -4.12 1.90
N SER A 17 6.71 -5.20 2.19
CA SER A 17 5.63 -5.16 3.19
C SER A 17 6.11 -4.65 4.55
N TYR A 18 7.39 -4.88 4.89
CA TYR A 18 8.02 -4.36 6.09
C TYR A 18 8.16 -2.82 6.07
N ALA A 19 8.64 -2.23 4.96
CA ALA A 19 8.77 -0.78 4.83
C ALA A 19 7.40 -0.09 4.96
N ILE A 20 6.40 -0.61 4.23
CA ILE A 20 5.02 -0.10 4.31
C ILE A 20 4.49 -0.22 5.74
N ALA A 21 4.69 -1.37 6.40
CA ALA A 21 4.23 -1.59 7.77
C ALA A 21 4.85 -0.59 8.75
N LYS A 22 6.15 -0.34 8.62
CA LYS A 22 6.91 0.56 9.48
C LYS A 22 6.39 1.99 9.42
N GLU A 23 6.06 2.48 8.23
CA GLU A 23 5.64 3.87 8.03
C GLU A 23 4.14 4.08 8.23
N THR A 24 3.32 3.15 7.74
CA THR A 24 1.85 3.25 7.86
C THR A 24 1.34 2.83 9.25
N GLY A 25 2.15 2.11 10.03
CA GLY A 25 1.74 1.47 11.27
C GLY A 25 0.69 0.37 11.08
N ILE A 26 0.53 -0.14 9.85
CA ILE A 26 -0.31 -1.30 9.54
C ILE A 26 0.53 -2.56 9.77
N SER A 27 -0.10 -3.64 10.24
CA SER A 27 0.64 -4.88 10.46
C SER A 27 1.21 -5.43 9.14
N ASN A 28 2.45 -5.92 9.18
CA ASN A 28 3.09 -6.56 8.04
C ASN A 28 2.24 -7.72 7.49
N SER A 29 1.64 -8.52 8.38
CA SER A 29 0.75 -9.63 8.01
C SER A 29 -0.45 -9.14 7.19
N THR A 30 -1.08 -8.02 7.57
CA THR A 30 -2.19 -7.44 6.80
C THR A 30 -1.76 -7.05 5.39
N ILE A 31 -0.58 -6.45 5.23
CA ILE A 31 -0.07 -6.04 3.91
C ILE A 31 0.23 -7.27 3.04
N VAL A 32 0.85 -8.30 3.63
CA VAL A 32 1.12 -9.59 2.96
C VAL A 32 -0.19 -10.27 2.53
N GLU A 33 -1.21 -10.31 3.39
CA GLU A 33 -2.52 -10.87 3.07
C GLU A 33 -3.22 -10.11 1.93
N LEU A 34 -3.08 -8.78 1.91
CA LEU A 34 -3.62 -7.94 0.85
C LEU A 34 -2.93 -8.20 -0.49
N ARG A 35 -1.59 -8.32 -0.51
CA ARG A 35 -0.83 -8.65 -1.73
C ARG A 35 -1.18 -10.02 -2.30
N HIS A 36 -1.31 -11.02 -1.43
CA HIS A 36 -1.63 -12.38 -1.86
C HIS A 36 -3.13 -12.60 -2.07
N GLY A 37 -3.96 -11.56 -1.94
CA GLY A 37 -5.41 -11.66 -2.13
C GLY A 37 -6.16 -12.49 -1.08
N LYS A 38 -5.48 -12.94 -0.01
CA LYS A 38 -6.12 -13.59 1.15
C LYS A 38 -7.12 -12.66 1.82
N ARG A 39 -6.80 -11.36 1.83
CA ARG A 39 -7.71 -10.29 2.23
C ARG A 39 -8.04 -9.41 1.02
N LYS A 40 -9.33 -9.17 0.77
CA LYS A 40 -9.77 -8.30 -0.32
C LYS A 40 -9.62 -6.82 0.06
N LEU A 41 -9.20 -6.00 -0.90
CA LEU A 41 -9.15 -4.54 -0.75
C LEU A 41 -10.53 -3.93 -0.44
N SER A 42 -11.61 -4.56 -0.88
CA SER A 42 -12.99 -4.15 -0.53
C SER A 42 -13.32 -4.32 0.96
N ASN A 43 -12.53 -5.11 1.69
CA ASN A 43 -12.81 -5.54 3.06
C ASN A 43 -11.81 -4.94 4.07
N ILE A 44 -11.15 -3.82 3.73
CA ILE A 44 -10.31 -3.06 4.67
C ILE A 44 -11.11 -1.89 5.24
N SER A 45 -10.71 -1.43 6.43
CA SER A 45 -11.31 -0.22 7.00
C SER A 45 -10.83 1.03 6.26
N LEU A 46 -11.64 2.09 6.29
CA LEU A 46 -11.30 3.38 5.68
C LEU A 46 -9.94 3.90 6.19
N LYS A 47 -9.70 3.81 7.50
CA LYS A 47 -8.43 4.20 8.13
C LYS A 47 -7.21 3.47 7.55
N VAL A 48 -7.34 2.18 7.25
CA VAL A 48 -6.25 1.40 6.62
C VAL A 48 -6.07 1.83 5.18
N ALA A 49 -7.17 2.08 4.46
CA ALA A 49 -7.12 2.56 3.08
C ALA A 49 -6.44 3.93 2.99
N GLU A 50 -6.82 4.89 3.84
CA GLU A 50 -6.25 6.24 3.89
C GLU A 50 -4.74 6.21 4.13
N ARG A 51 -4.28 5.46 5.16
CA ARG A 51 -2.84 5.33 5.46
C ARG A 51 -2.01 4.74 4.32
N LEU A 52 -2.55 3.73 3.62
CA LEU A 52 -1.88 3.15 2.45
C LEU A 52 -1.86 4.15 1.28
N GLY A 53 -2.93 4.93 1.10
CA GLY A 53 -3.00 5.99 0.10
C GLY A 53 -2.00 7.12 0.38
N GLU A 54 -1.88 7.56 1.63
CA GLU A 54 -0.92 8.57 2.07
C GLU A 54 0.53 8.11 1.86
N TYR A 55 0.82 6.83 2.16
CA TYR A 55 2.12 6.24 1.89
C TYR A 55 2.46 6.27 0.40
N TYR A 56 1.49 5.87 -0.45
CA TYR A 56 1.65 5.94 -1.90
C TYR A 56 1.93 7.37 -2.36
N ASP A 57 1.15 8.35 -1.89
CA ASP A 57 1.33 9.75 -2.28
C ASP A 57 2.72 10.26 -1.88
N SER A 58 3.14 10.01 -0.64
CA SER A 58 4.45 10.41 -0.11
C SER A 58 5.64 9.83 -0.88
N HIS A 59 5.51 8.61 -1.41
CA HIS A 59 6.56 7.93 -2.17
C HIS A 59 6.42 8.11 -3.69
N SER A 60 5.27 8.59 -4.17
CA SER A 60 5.03 8.85 -5.59
C SER A 60 5.67 10.15 -6.08
N GLU A 61 5.92 11.11 -5.18
CA GLU A 61 6.65 12.34 -5.49
C GLU A 61 8.15 12.10 -5.67
N ASP A 62 8.65 10.96 -5.20
CA ASP A 62 10.01 10.49 -5.47
C ASP A 62 10.03 9.80 -6.85
N ARG A 63 10.42 10.57 -7.88
CA ARG A 63 10.53 10.13 -9.29
C ARG A 63 11.48 8.94 -9.53
N SER A 64 11.98 8.29 -8.49
CA SER A 64 12.79 7.07 -8.53
C SER A 64 11.94 5.78 -8.61
N TRP A 65 10.63 5.86 -8.38
CA TRP A 65 9.77 4.66 -8.26
C TRP A 65 9.18 4.12 -9.57
N ARG A 66 9.69 4.59 -10.70
CA ARG A 66 9.43 3.96 -12.01
C ARG A 66 10.74 3.39 -12.54
N ILE A 67 10.70 2.09 -12.84
CA ILE A 67 11.61 1.32 -13.70
C ILE A 67 12.64 0.46 -12.93
N ARG A 68 12.27 -0.81 -12.71
CA ARG A 68 12.80 -1.89 -13.54
C ARG A 68 11.73 -2.91 -13.86
#